data_AF-A0A495KQH0-F1
#
_entry.id   AF-A0A495KQH0-F1
#
_cell.length_a   1.000
_cell.length_b   1.000
_cell.length_c   1.000
_cell.angle_alpha   90.00
_cell.angle_beta   90.00
_cell.angle_gamma   90.00
#
_symmetry.space_group_name_H-M   'P 1'
#
loop_
_entity.id
_entity.type
_entity.pdbx_description
1 polymer ?
#
loop_
_entity_poly.entity_id
_entity_poly.type
_entity_poly.pdbx_seq_one_letter_code
_entity_poly.pdbx_strand_id
1 'polypeptide(L)'
;MKKINKTYLIVASIVLMFSIKGNAQIVKAEIRATGLTCSMCSNAINKQLKTLPEVVNVETDLNTNTFTVTLTEGNNLSPKVFKEKVEKAGFFIGTLVITAKPETITKSPYILVNDIATNGTEIQFQVVDKGYVTEKEFKKLSKSYKNVETYAAINEDDFHIKILN
;
A
#
# COMPACT_ATOMS: atom_id res chain seq x y z
N MET A 1 24.75 -42.92 -20.35
CA MET A 1 23.88 -41.77 -20.65
C MET A 1 22.68 -41.81 -19.72
N LYS A 2 22.58 -40.89 -18.76
CA LYS A 2 21.59 -40.91 -17.67
C LYS A 2 20.25 -40.40 -18.21
N LYS A 3 19.22 -41.26 -18.29
CA LYS A 3 17.87 -40.89 -18.76
C LYS A 3 17.24 -39.92 -17.74
N ILE A 4 17.19 -38.64 -18.07
CA ILE A 4 16.47 -37.63 -17.30
C ILE A 4 14.97 -37.88 -17.49
N ASN A 5 14.24 -38.02 -16.38
CA ASN A 5 12.84 -38.43 -16.37
C ASN A 5 11.96 -37.26 -16.84
N LYS A 6 11.20 -37.43 -17.94
CA LYS A 6 10.42 -36.36 -18.60
C LYS A 6 9.45 -35.65 -17.63
N THR A 7 8.95 -36.35 -16.61
CA THR A 7 8.08 -35.79 -15.58
C THR A 7 8.77 -34.70 -14.75
N TYR A 8 10.06 -34.85 -14.45
CA TYR A 8 10.83 -33.83 -13.72
C TYR A 8 11.04 -32.56 -14.55
N LEU A 9 11.14 -32.71 -15.87
CA LEU A 9 11.33 -31.60 -16.80
C LEU A 9 10.05 -30.75 -16.93
N ILE A 10 8.87 -31.36 -16.79
CA ILE A 10 7.57 -30.68 -16.82
C ILE A 10 7.29 -29.95 -15.50
N VAL A 11 7.59 -30.58 -14.35
CA VAL A 11 7.42 -29.96 -13.03
C VAL A 11 8.34 -28.74 -12.85
N ALA A 12 9.60 -28.83 -13.33
CA ALA A 12 10.52 -27.69 -13.30
C ALA A 12 10.04 -26.50 -14.16
N SER A 13 9.37 -26.77 -15.29
CA SER A 13 8.87 -25.73 -16.18
C SER A 13 7.59 -25.04 -15.68
N ILE A 14 6.75 -25.75 -14.91
CA ILE A 14 5.55 -25.17 -14.26
C ILE A 14 5.93 -24.25 -13.09
N VAL A 15 7.00 -24.55 -12.35
CA VAL A 15 7.49 -23.68 -11.26
C VAL A 15 8.03 -22.35 -11.80
N LEU A 16 8.58 -22.33 -13.02
CA LEU A 16 9.11 -21.12 -13.66
C LEU A 16 8.03 -20.16 -14.19
N MET A 17 6.78 -20.61 -14.37
CA MET A 17 5.70 -19.78 -14.94
C MET A 17 4.94 -18.94 -13.90
N PHE A 18 5.26 -19.03 -12.60
CA PHE A 18 4.54 -18.32 -11.54
C PHE A 18 5.08 -16.94 -11.15
N SER A 19 6.12 -16.41 -11.80
CA SER A 19 6.87 -15.27 -11.22
C SER A 19 6.90 -13.97 -12.01
N ILE A 20 6.08 -13.78 -13.04
CA ILE A 20 5.98 -12.45 -13.67
C ILE A 20 4.94 -11.59 -12.92
N LYS A 21 5.16 -11.32 -11.63
CA LYS A 21 4.44 -10.23 -10.94
C LYS A 21 5.03 -8.93 -11.45
N GLY A 22 4.38 -8.31 -12.43
CA GLY A 22 4.87 -7.08 -13.06
C GLY A 22 5.04 -5.96 -12.04
N ASN A 23 6.25 -5.40 -11.92
CA ASN A 23 6.63 -4.36 -10.97
C ASN A 23 5.55 -3.27 -10.86
N ALA A 24 4.86 -3.24 -9.72
CA ALA A 24 4.04 -2.13 -9.25
C ALA A 24 4.97 -1.29 -8.36
N GLN A 25 5.30 -0.07 -8.77
CA GLN A 25 6.37 0.70 -8.14
C GLN A 25 5.78 1.89 -7.39
N ILE A 26 5.71 1.75 -6.07
CA ILE A 26 5.45 2.87 -5.17
C ILE A 26 6.73 3.69 -5.05
N VAL A 27 6.64 4.99 -5.27
CA VAL A 27 7.77 5.93 -5.12
C VAL A 27 7.80 6.50 -3.70
N LYS A 28 6.62 6.86 -3.18
CA LYS A 28 6.47 7.53 -1.90
C LYS A 28 5.20 7.09 -1.17
N ALA A 29 5.27 6.96 0.14
CA ALA A 29 4.11 6.72 1.00
C ALA A 29 4.04 7.78 2.10
N GLU A 30 2.93 8.51 2.16
CA GLU A 30 2.63 9.50 3.19
C GLU A 30 1.61 8.91 4.16
N ILE A 31 2.05 8.71 5.40
CA ILE A 31 1.28 8.04 6.44
C ILE A 31 0.99 9.05 7.54
N ARG A 32 -0.28 9.44 7.68
CA ARG A 32 -0.73 10.19 8.84
C ARG A 32 -1.17 9.23 9.92
N ALA A 33 -0.43 9.18 11.03
CA ALA A 33 -0.74 8.30 12.14
C ALA A 33 -1.75 8.94 13.11
N THR A 34 -2.51 8.08 13.79
CA THR A 34 -3.45 8.42 14.85
C THR A 34 -3.12 7.63 16.10
N GLY A 35 -3.58 8.12 17.26
CA GLY A 35 -3.21 7.54 18.55
C GLY A 35 -1.88 8.04 19.12
N LEU A 36 -1.25 9.03 18.50
CA LEU A 36 -0.07 9.72 19.03
C LEU A 36 -0.52 10.71 20.12
N THR A 37 -0.73 10.22 21.35
CA THR A 37 -1.20 11.03 22.49
C THR A 37 -0.08 11.61 23.35
N CYS A 38 1.18 11.25 23.08
CA CYS A 38 2.36 11.76 23.78
C CYS A 38 3.43 12.24 22.77
N SER A 39 4.10 13.35 23.11
CA SER A 39 5.10 14.04 22.28
C SER A 39 6.32 13.18 21.90
N MET A 40 6.52 12.03 22.55
CA MET A 40 7.61 11.07 22.26
C MET A 40 7.21 9.85 21.42
N CYS A 41 5.94 9.71 21.04
CA CYS A 41 5.42 8.49 20.41
C CYS A 41 5.80 8.30 18.92
N SER A 42 6.20 9.36 18.21
CA SER A 42 6.49 9.31 16.77
C SER A 42 7.72 8.46 16.41
N ASN A 43 8.68 8.35 17.32
CA ASN A 43 9.94 7.63 17.10
C ASN A 43 9.73 6.13 16.87
N ALA A 44 8.71 5.52 17.48
CA ALA A 44 8.43 4.10 17.34
C ALA A 44 8.02 3.75 15.90
N ILE A 45 7.16 4.57 15.28
CA ILE A 45 6.72 4.40 13.90
C ILE A 45 7.91 4.56 12.96
N ASN A 46 8.69 5.64 13.12
CA ASN A 46 9.88 5.88 12.31
C ASN A 46 10.85 4.69 12.34
N LYS A 47 11.09 4.12 13.53
CA LYS A 47 11.96 2.94 13.68
C LYS A 47 11.40 1.72 12.95
N GLN A 48 10.09 1.47 13.01
CA GLN A 48 9.47 0.35 12.30
C GLN A 48 9.54 0.53 10.78
N LEU A 49 9.26 1.74 10.26
CA LEU A 49 9.32 2.02 8.83
C LEU A 49 10.75 1.85 8.28
N LYS A 50 11.76 2.31 9.02
CA LYS A 50 13.18 2.13 8.66
C LYS A 50 13.67 0.67 8.68
N THR A 51 12.88 -0.28 9.19
CA THR A 51 13.24 -1.71 9.09
C THR A 51 12.94 -2.32 7.72
N LEU A 52 12.20 -1.62 6.86
CA LEU A 52 11.93 -2.07 5.50
C LEU A 52 13.19 -1.85 4.64
N PRO A 53 13.72 -2.90 3.97
CA PRO A 53 14.93 -2.76 3.15
C PRO A 53 14.74 -1.86 1.94
N GLU A 54 13.50 -1.65 1.49
CA GLU A 54 13.15 -0.80 0.35
C GLU A 54 13.04 0.68 0.73
N VAL A 55 13.20 1.04 2.00
CA VAL A 55 13.09 2.43 2.48
C VAL A 55 14.41 3.16 2.32
N VAL A 56 14.41 4.22 1.52
CA VAL A 56 15.56 5.11 1.30
C VAL A 56 15.60 6.20 2.37
N ASN A 57 14.46 6.83 2.63
CA ASN A 57 14.36 7.91 3.60
C ASN A 57 13.00 7.90 4.31
N VAL A 58 12.98 8.36 5.55
CA VAL A 58 11.76 8.61 6.31
C VAL A 58 11.85 10.00 6.94
N GLU A 59 10.98 10.89 6.48
CA GLU A 59 10.79 12.22 7.04
C GLU A 59 9.58 12.20 7.96
N THR A 60 9.60 13.02 9.01
CA THR A 60 8.51 13.07 9.98
C THR A 60 8.13 14.52 10.24
N ASP A 61 6.89 14.88 9.95
CA ASP A 61 6.29 16.14 10.37
C ASP A 61 5.47 15.92 11.64
N LEU A 62 6.03 16.37 12.77
CA LEU A 62 5.42 16.24 14.09
C LEU A 62 4.20 17.16 14.27
N ASN A 63 4.05 18.21 13.47
CA ASN A 63 2.90 19.11 13.56
C ASN A 63 1.64 18.43 13.01
N THR A 64 1.79 17.68 11.92
CA THR A 64 0.69 16.98 11.25
C THR A 64 0.58 15.50 11.61
N ASN A 65 1.59 14.96 12.29
CA ASN A 65 1.79 13.54 12.58
C ASN A 65 1.91 12.70 11.30
N THR A 66 2.63 13.24 10.32
CA THR A 66 2.79 12.64 8.99
C THR A 66 4.20 12.09 8.82
N PHE A 67 4.29 10.85 8.35
CA PHE A 67 5.53 10.19 8.00
C PHE A 67 5.60 10.07 6.47
N THR A 68 6.62 10.67 5.88
CA THR A 68 6.86 10.60 4.43
C THR A 68 7.98 9.62 4.17
N VAL A 69 7.63 8.47 3.58
CA VAL A 69 8.55 7.37 3.30
C VAL A 69 8.90 7.39 1.82
N THR A 70 10.17 7.55 1.51
CA THR A 70 10.71 7.44 0.14
C THR A 70 11.24 6.03 -0.07
N LEU A 71 10.87 5.40 -1.18
CA LEU A 71 11.18 4.01 -1.48
C LEU A 71 12.18 3.87 -2.62
N THR A 72 12.89 2.74 -2.66
CA THR A 72 13.76 2.35 -3.77
C THR A 72 12.94 2.00 -5.01
N GLU A 73 13.50 2.24 -6.19
CA GLU A 73 12.89 1.77 -7.43
C GLU A 73 12.79 0.23 -7.47
N GLY A 74 11.77 -0.30 -8.14
CA GLY A 74 11.56 -1.74 -8.27
C GLY A 74 11.10 -2.46 -6.99
N ASN A 75 10.68 -1.74 -5.95
CA ASN A 75 10.05 -2.36 -4.79
C ASN A 75 8.69 -3.00 -5.16
N ASN A 76 8.25 -3.95 -4.32
CA ASN A 76 6.96 -4.63 -4.46
C ASN A 76 6.15 -4.49 -3.16
N LEU A 77 6.24 -3.31 -2.53
CA LEU A 77 5.52 -3.03 -1.30
C LEU A 77 4.03 -2.80 -1.60
N SER A 78 3.18 -3.29 -0.72
CA SER A 78 1.74 -3.05 -0.75
C SER A 78 1.33 -2.12 0.39
N PRO A 79 0.16 -1.45 0.30
CA PRO A 79 -0.40 -0.65 1.39
C PRO A 79 -0.42 -1.39 2.74
N LYS A 80 -0.70 -2.69 2.71
CA LYS A 80 -0.77 -3.56 3.90
C LYS A 80 0.52 -3.56 4.72
N VAL A 81 1.68 -3.53 4.07
CA VAL A 81 2.97 -3.51 4.76
C VAL A 81 3.11 -2.26 5.63
N PHE A 82 2.71 -1.09 5.13
CA PHE A 82 2.76 0.16 5.89
C PHE A 82 1.82 0.11 7.10
N LYS A 83 0.61 -0.43 6.92
CA LYS A 83 -0.35 -0.63 8.02
C LYS A 83 0.25 -1.50 9.12
N GLU A 84 0.77 -2.67 8.76
CA GLU A 84 1.37 -3.61 9.70
C GLU A 84 2.54 -3.00 10.49
N LYS A 85 3.40 -2.20 9.83
CA LYS A 85 4.52 -1.52 10.52
C LYS A 85 4.03 -0.48 11.53
N VAL A 86 2.98 0.27 11.19
CA VAL A 86 2.39 1.29 12.07
C VAL A 86 1.66 0.63 13.24
N GLU A 87 0.87 -0.42 12.98
CA GLU A 87 0.17 -1.20 14.02
C GLU A 87 1.15 -1.90 14.96
N LYS A 88 2.26 -2.43 14.43
CA LYS A 88 3.34 -3.01 15.24
C LYS A 88 4.04 -1.98 16.13
N ALA A 89 4.03 -0.71 15.75
CA ALA A 89 4.51 0.37 16.61
C ALA A 89 3.48 0.77 17.70
N GLY A 90 2.26 0.21 17.68
CA GLY A 90 1.18 0.51 18.61
C GLY A 90 0.27 1.66 18.19
N PHE A 91 0.28 2.04 16.90
CA PHE A 91 -0.49 3.16 16.36
C PHE A 91 -1.37 2.74 15.20
N PHE A 92 -2.23 3.64 14.72
CA PHE A 92 -3.15 3.36 13.62
C PHE A 92 -2.99 4.38 12.49
N ILE A 93 -3.27 3.97 11.26
CA ILE A 93 -3.28 4.88 10.12
C ILE A 93 -4.59 5.67 10.12
N GLY A 94 -4.48 7.01 10.12
CA GLY A 94 -5.60 7.91 9.88
C GLY A 94 -5.75 8.30 8.41
N THR A 95 -4.65 8.30 7.67
CA THR A 95 -4.62 8.53 6.22
C THR A 95 -3.37 7.89 5.63
N LEU A 96 -3.50 7.17 4.52
CA LEU A 96 -2.39 6.68 3.70
C LEU A 96 -2.53 7.20 2.28
N VAL A 97 -1.58 8.02 1.84
CA VAL A 97 -1.46 8.51 0.46
C VAL A 97 -0.21 7.90 -0.17
N ILE A 98 -0.36 7.38 -1.39
CA ILE A 98 0.70 6.69 -2.11
C ILE A 98 0.95 7.43 -3.41
N THR A 99 2.22 7.75 -3.68
CA THR A 99 2.69 8.20 -4.99
C THR A 99 3.30 7.02 -5.72
N ALA A 100 2.80 6.69 -6.90
CA ALA A 100 3.27 5.55 -7.70
C ALA A 100 3.21 5.85 -9.20
N LYS A 101 3.81 4.96 -9.99
CA LYS A 101 3.63 4.98 -11.46
C LYS A 101 2.17 4.61 -11.82
N PRO A 102 1.56 5.20 -12.87
CA PRO A 102 0.18 4.90 -13.28
C PRO A 102 -0.10 3.40 -13.51
N GLU A 103 0.87 2.65 -14.02
CA GLU A 103 0.76 1.20 -14.25
C GLU A 103 0.55 0.38 -12.96
N THR A 104 0.81 0.98 -11.80
CA THR A 104 0.65 0.34 -10.49
C THR A 104 -0.83 0.14 -10.16
N ILE A 105 -1.67 1.14 -10.42
CA ILE A 105 -3.10 1.10 -10.08
C ILE A 105 -3.95 0.34 -11.09
N THR A 106 -3.42 0.08 -12.29
CA THR A 106 -4.10 -0.73 -13.30
C THR A 106 -3.98 -2.23 -13.04
N LYS A 107 -3.13 -2.62 -12.07
CA LYS A 107 -2.91 -4.01 -11.68
C LYS A 107 -3.73 -4.32 -10.43
N SER A 108 -4.26 -5.54 -10.35
CA SER A 108 -4.73 -6.09 -9.07
C SER A 108 -3.59 -5.96 -8.04
N PRO A 109 -3.86 -5.41 -6.85
CA PRO A 109 -5.17 -5.41 -6.17
C PRO A 109 -5.90 -4.05 -6.07
N TYR A 110 -5.62 -3.07 -6.92
CA TYR A 110 -6.21 -1.73 -6.76
C TYR A 110 -7.58 -1.58 -7.44
N ILE A 111 -8.57 -1.07 -6.70
CA ILE A 111 -9.94 -0.79 -7.16
C ILE A 111 -10.19 0.72 -7.07
N LEU A 112 -10.44 1.35 -8.22
CA LEU A 112 -10.72 2.77 -8.29
C LEU A 112 -12.14 3.08 -7.79
N VAL A 113 -12.26 4.02 -6.84
CA VAL A 113 -13.57 4.50 -6.34
C VAL A 113 -13.97 5.85 -6.93
N ASN A 114 -13.13 6.44 -7.79
CA ASN A 114 -13.40 7.67 -8.50
C ASN A 114 -12.80 7.66 -9.92
N ASP A 115 -13.51 8.26 -10.87
CA ASP A 115 -13.09 8.39 -12.26
C ASP A 115 -12.36 9.71 -12.49
N ILE A 116 -11.08 9.77 -12.12
CA ILE A 116 -10.20 10.91 -12.45
C ILE A 116 -9.21 10.46 -13.52
N ALA A 117 -9.13 11.22 -14.62
CA ALA A 117 -8.15 11.00 -15.67
C ALA A 117 -6.75 11.35 -15.15
N THR A 118 -5.81 10.40 -15.25
CA THR A 118 -4.42 10.57 -14.83
C THR A 118 -3.56 10.88 -16.05
N ASN A 119 -3.04 12.11 -16.14
CA ASN A 119 -2.24 12.58 -17.28
C ASN A 119 -0.77 12.88 -16.90
N GLY A 120 -0.25 12.19 -15.89
CA GLY A 120 1.09 12.42 -15.33
C GLY A 120 2.01 11.19 -15.41
N THR A 121 3.31 11.42 -15.18
CA THR A 121 4.32 10.36 -15.02
C THR A 121 4.18 9.61 -13.69
N GLU A 122 3.53 10.25 -12.71
CA GLU A 122 3.21 9.70 -11.40
C GLU A 122 1.78 10.08 -11.04
N ILE A 123 1.18 9.26 -10.18
CA ILE A 123 -0.16 9.44 -9.64
C ILE A 123 -0.12 9.37 -8.12
N GLN A 124 -0.96 10.15 -7.47
CA GLN A 124 -1.18 10.07 -6.04
C GLN A 124 -2.59 9.56 -5.78
N PHE A 125 -2.68 8.55 -4.92
CA PHE A 125 -3.95 7.97 -4.52
C PHE A 125 -3.98 7.71 -3.02
N GLN A 126 -5.16 7.90 -2.43
CA GLN A 126 -5.44 7.57 -1.05
C GLN A 126 -6.08 6.19 -0.95
N VAL A 127 -5.59 5.35 -0.05
CA VAL A 127 -6.27 4.09 0.31
C VAL A 127 -7.43 4.41 1.25
N VAL A 128 -8.65 4.03 0.86
CA VAL A 128 -9.88 4.42 1.57
C VAL A 128 -10.50 3.31 2.40
N ASP A 129 -9.90 2.11 2.41
CA ASP A 129 -10.39 0.98 3.18
C ASP A 129 -10.29 1.15 4.71
N LYS A 130 -11.03 0.30 5.43
CA LYS A 130 -10.99 0.25 6.89
C LYS A 130 -9.56 -0.04 7.37
N GLY A 131 -9.08 0.76 8.32
CA GLY A 131 -7.71 0.65 8.86
C GLY A 131 -6.68 1.50 8.12
N TYR A 132 -7.04 2.12 6.99
CA TYR A 132 -6.23 3.13 6.29
C TYR A 132 -6.81 4.54 6.41
N VAL A 133 -8.05 4.63 6.93
CA VAL A 133 -8.71 5.86 7.32
C VAL A 133 -9.29 5.73 8.73
N THR A 134 -9.52 6.86 9.39
CA THR A 134 -10.18 6.86 10.71
C THR A 134 -11.58 6.22 10.65
N GLU A 135 -12.07 5.64 11.75
CA GLU A 135 -13.41 5.02 11.77
C GLU A 135 -14.52 6.00 11.38
N LYS A 136 -14.39 7.27 11.76
CA LYS A 136 -15.34 8.33 11.41
C LYS A 136 -15.36 8.54 9.89
N GLU A 137 -14.20 8.60 9.28
CA GLU A 137 -14.08 8.78 7.83
C GLU A 137 -14.55 7.52 7.09
N PHE A 138 -14.17 6.33 7.55
CA PHE A 138 -14.66 5.07 6.97
C PHE A 138 -16.19 5.02 6.95
N LYS A 139 -16.87 5.34 8.06
CA LYS A 139 -18.35 5.39 8.13
C LYS A 139 -18.97 6.36 7.12
N LYS A 140 -18.27 7.44 6.76
CA LYS A 140 -18.70 8.40 5.74
C LYS A 140 -18.46 7.84 4.34
N LEU A 141 -17.26 7.32 4.08
CA LEU A 141 -16.89 6.74 2.79
C LEU A 141 -17.72 5.50 2.44
N SER A 142 -18.02 4.62 3.41
CA SER A 142 -18.94 3.48 3.21
C SER A 142 -20.34 3.93 2.81
N LYS A 143 -20.77 5.16 3.14
CA LYS A 143 -22.05 5.71 2.65
C LYS A 143 -21.93 6.30 1.26
N SER A 144 -20.80 6.91 0.94
CA SER A 144 -20.53 7.49 -0.39
C SER A 144 -20.28 6.42 -1.45
N TYR A 145 -19.67 5.29 -1.08
CA TYR A 145 -19.29 4.20 -1.99
C TYR A 145 -20.15 2.95 -1.86
N LYS A 146 -21.41 3.09 -1.39
CA LYS A 146 -22.36 1.96 -1.27
C LYS A 146 -22.58 1.19 -2.57
N ASN A 147 -22.37 1.84 -3.71
CA ASN A 147 -22.55 1.27 -5.04
C ASN A 147 -21.32 0.48 -5.53
N VAL A 148 -20.21 0.52 -4.78
CA VAL A 148 -19.01 -0.28 -5.05
C VAL A 148 -19.16 -1.57 -4.24
N GLU A 149 -19.64 -2.64 -4.89
CA GLU A 149 -20.00 -3.91 -4.23
C GLU A 149 -18.85 -4.51 -3.38
N THR A 150 -17.61 -4.35 -3.84
CA THR A 150 -16.41 -4.85 -3.17
C THR A 150 -16.03 -4.04 -1.92
N TYR A 151 -16.47 -2.78 -1.80
CA TYR A 151 -16.10 -1.90 -0.68
C TYR A 151 -16.72 -2.35 0.64
N ALA A 152 -17.93 -2.91 0.58
CA ALA A 152 -18.62 -3.45 1.74
C ALA A 152 -18.10 -4.84 2.16
N ALA A 153 -17.49 -5.58 1.24
CA ALA A 153 -17.03 -6.95 1.46
C ALA A 153 -15.75 -7.04 2.31
N ILE A 154 -14.98 -5.94 2.44
CA ILE A 154 -13.73 -5.86 3.20
C ILE A 154 -12.82 -7.04 2.86
N ASN A 155 -12.43 -7.15 1.59
CA ASN A 155 -11.40 -8.10 1.18
C ASN A 155 -10.03 -7.53 1.59
N GLU A 156 -9.23 -8.30 2.34
CA GLU A 156 -7.89 -7.86 2.73
C GLU A 156 -6.90 -7.81 1.56
N ASP A 157 -7.24 -8.50 0.47
CA ASP A 157 -6.41 -8.60 -0.71
C ASP A 157 -6.75 -7.57 -1.78
N ASP A 158 -7.81 -6.76 -1.62
CA ASP A 158 -8.16 -5.66 -2.52
C ASP A 158 -7.99 -4.29 -1.82
N PHE A 159 -7.52 -3.29 -2.56
CA PHE A 159 -7.36 -1.93 -2.06
C PHE A 159 -8.24 -0.95 -2.84
N HIS A 160 -9.26 -0.40 -2.18
CA HIS A 160 -10.04 0.68 -2.74
C HIS A 160 -9.24 1.99 -2.63
N ILE A 161 -9.06 2.62 -3.78
CA ILE A 161 -8.21 3.80 -3.89
C ILE A 161 -8.96 4.97 -4.52
N LYS A 162 -8.75 6.14 -3.93
CA LYS A 162 -9.24 7.41 -4.43
C LYS A 162 -8.06 8.18 -5.01
N ILE A 163 -8.06 8.42 -6.32
CA ILE A 163 -7.08 9.28 -6.98
C ILE A 163 -7.21 10.71 -6.44
N LEU A 164 -6.09 11.36 -6.14
CA LEU A 164 -6.03 12.72 -5.61
C LEU A 164 -5.55 13.75 -6.64
N ASN A 165 -4.83 13.33 -7.69
CA ASN A 165 -4.27 14.21 -8.72
C ASN A 165 -4.01 13.53 -10.07
#